data_AF-A0A540VFD9-F1
#
_entry.id   AF-A0A540VFD9-F1
#
_cell.length_a   1.000
_cell.length_b   1.000
_cell.length_c   1.000
_cell.angle_alpha   90.00
_cell.angle_beta   90.00
_cell.angle_gamma   90.00
#
_symmetry.space_group_name_H-M   'P 1'
#
loop_
_entity.id
_entity.type
_entity.pdbx_description
1 polymer ?
#
loop_
_entity_poly.entity_id
_entity_poly.type
_entity_poly.pdbx_seq_one_letter_code
_entity_poly.pdbx_strand_id
1 'polypeptide(L)'
;MNSKRVLQRYLTPLIALSVMALLGMGSSMEASVLTGEPRTRERLHPLLPRVGVAEDGTPVPGVVGADALIVVDHRSVAEFELIPEEYLAAARNLRMVFSDRSVGQNINEGLDCLTASSWGSAPASCRRDYYDSNWSWKTYTEADRQAGVVPGRILFEPDPVRYNRSNWEFEFRMGTWSELTQDFIQNLAPAHVGSKDVLSYQFSYLNVEGDSDIADPASGFFANNGDKYDIYDLEAYMAQHPDKVFILWTTSLARSIGTEAAREFNEQMRAYAAANGGILFDVADIESHRETGEPCYDNRDGVQYCTTNGACENHADDGLNLPAICQDYTTEVDGGHLGAVSGGKIRLAKAFWVLMARIAGWPGPGNTPTPTPTSGTPPATNTPTRVPTVTDTPAARVFVPLIQR
;
A
#
# COMPACT_ATOMS: atom_id res chain seq x y z
N MET A 1 -43.83 -26.48 44.32
CA MET A 1 -43.65 -27.73 45.11
C MET A 1 -42.57 -28.57 44.42
N ASN A 2 -41.50 -28.89 45.16
CA ASN A 2 -40.48 -29.97 45.04
C ASN A 2 -40.28 -30.69 43.67
N SER A 3 -39.06 -30.98 43.19
CA SER A 3 -37.92 -31.54 43.93
C SER A 3 -36.58 -31.51 43.15
N LYS A 4 -35.50 -31.11 43.84
CA LYS A 4 -34.12 -31.67 43.95
C LYS A 4 -33.41 -32.24 42.70
N ARG A 5 -32.29 -31.65 42.23
CA ARG A 5 -30.87 -31.72 42.70
C ARG A 5 -30.10 -32.99 42.32
N VAL A 6 -29.01 -32.82 41.56
CA VAL A 6 -27.76 -33.62 41.62
C VAL A 6 -26.54 -32.69 41.41
N LEU A 7 -25.64 -32.71 42.42
CA LEU A 7 -24.19 -32.39 42.56
C LEU A 7 -23.53 -31.35 41.61
N GLN A 8 -22.83 -30.28 42.03
CA GLN A 8 -21.87 -29.97 43.11
C GLN A 8 -20.53 -30.71 43.03
N ARG A 9 -19.42 -29.94 42.83
CA ARG A 9 -18.00 -30.11 43.25
C ARG A 9 -17.08 -29.29 42.29
N TYR A 10 -16.08 -28.48 42.66
CA TYR A 10 -15.40 -28.17 43.92
C TYR A 10 -14.80 -26.74 43.89
N LEU A 11 -14.73 -26.14 45.08
CA LEU A 11 -14.06 -24.90 45.49
C LEU A 11 -12.53 -25.10 45.67
N THR A 12 -11.73 -24.07 45.35
CA THR A 12 -10.41 -23.69 45.92
C THR A 12 -10.53 -23.31 47.42
N PRO A 13 -9.49 -22.94 48.23
CA PRO A 13 -8.02 -22.83 48.04
C PRO A 13 -7.12 -23.24 49.27
N LEU A 14 -5.79 -22.97 49.14
CA LEU A 14 -4.88 -22.33 50.13
C LEU A 14 -3.90 -23.17 51.00
N ILE A 15 -2.75 -22.50 51.31
CA ILE A 15 -1.70 -22.73 52.35
C ILE A 15 -0.44 -23.42 51.81
N ALA A 16 0.82 -23.00 52.03
CA ALA A 16 1.50 -21.80 52.57
C ALA A 16 3.01 -22.02 52.33
N LEU A 17 3.85 -20.99 52.34
CA LEU A 17 5.25 -21.17 52.73
C LEU A 17 5.80 -19.91 53.44
N SER A 18 6.41 -20.15 54.59
CA SER A 18 6.88 -19.15 55.55
C SER A 18 8.38 -18.83 55.38
N VAL A 19 8.73 -17.67 55.94
CA VAL A 19 10.01 -16.95 56.02
C VAL A 19 11.03 -17.59 56.99
N MET A 20 12.34 -17.47 56.66
CA MET A 20 13.52 -17.12 57.50
C MET A 20 14.81 -17.69 56.84
N ALA A 21 16.03 -17.15 56.94
CA ALA A 21 16.63 -15.88 57.33
C ALA A 21 18.14 -15.94 56.96
N LEU A 22 18.74 -14.76 56.73
CA LEU A 22 20.15 -14.31 56.65
C LEU A 22 21.34 -15.30 56.78
N LEU A 23 22.35 -15.07 55.91
CA LEU A 23 23.80 -14.84 56.12
C LEU A 23 24.33 -14.43 54.70
N GLY A 24 25.09 -13.39 54.40
CA GLY A 24 26.08 -12.59 55.12
C GLY A 24 27.34 -12.52 54.24
N MET A 25 27.90 -11.32 54.08
CA MET A 25 29.23 -10.99 53.51
C MET A 25 29.30 -10.62 52.02
N GLY A 26 29.68 -9.36 51.79
CA GLY A 26 29.85 -8.77 50.48
C GLY A 26 31.24 -8.93 49.88
N SER A 27 31.38 -8.40 48.68
CA SER A 27 32.61 -7.84 48.17
C SER A 27 32.26 -6.83 47.08
N SER A 28 32.80 -5.64 47.27
CA SER A 28 33.04 -4.58 46.30
C SER A 28 33.46 -5.14 44.94
N MET A 29 32.76 -4.75 43.87
CA MET A 29 33.33 -4.78 42.52
C MET A 29 33.50 -3.35 42.04
N GLU A 30 34.76 -3.00 41.83
CA GLU A 30 35.24 -1.77 41.26
C GLU A 30 34.72 -1.61 39.82
N ALA A 31 34.25 -0.41 39.50
CA ALA A 31 34.02 0.02 38.14
C ALA A 31 35.39 0.21 37.46
N SER A 32 35.83 -0.80 36.71
CA SER A 32 36.97 -0.67 35.81
C SER A 32 36.49 -0.06 34.49
N VAL A 33 36.84 1.21 34.29
CA VAL A 33 36.69 1.95 33.04
C VAL A 33 37.62 1.30 32.00
N LEU A 34 37.06 0.49 31.11
CA LEU A 34 37.72 0.05 29.89
C LEU A 34 37.33 1.00 28.76
N THR A 35 38.22 1.93 28.45
CA THR A 35 38.24 2.69 27.21
C THR A 35 38.54 1.75 26.05
N GLY A 36 37.50 1.15 25.49
CA GLY A 36 37.55 0.47 24.19
C GLY A 36 36.97 1.38 23.13
N GLU A 37 37.81 1.90 22.23
CA GLU A 37 37.34 2.58 21.02
C GLU A 37 36.44 1.62 20.22
N PRO A 38 35.24 2.05 19.79
CA PRO A 38 34.45 1.25 18.86
C PRO A 38 35.15 1.27 17.50
N ARG A 39 35.59 0.09 17.05
CA ARG A 39 35.97 -0.14 15.66
C ARG A 39 34.82 0.35 14.77
N THR A 40 35.11 1.30 13.90
CA THR A 40 34.21 1.77 12.86
C THR A 40 33.74 0.58 12.04
N ARG A 41 32.46 0.24 12.16
CA ARG A 41 31.75 -0.70 11.29
C ARG A 41 31.74 -0.04 9.91
N GLU A 42 32.59 -0.54 9.03
CA GLU A 42 32.68 -0.12 7.64
C GLU A 42 31.32 -0.38 6.99
N ARG A 43 30.56 0.69 6.72
CA ARG A 43 29.35 0.60 5.90
C ARG A 43 29.78 0.14 4.51
N LEU A 44 29.53 -1.12 4.21
CA LEU A 44 29.47 -1.60 2.83
C LEU A 44 28.30 -0.87 2.16
N HIS A 45 28.60 0.26 1.51
CA HIS A 45 27.74 0.83 0.49
C HIS A 45 27.89 -0.02 -0.77
N PRO A 46 26.84 -0.69 -1.27
CA PRO A 46 26.86 -1.18 -2.64
C PRO A 46 26.66 0.04 -3.56
N LEU A 47 27.67 0.32 -4.39
CA LEU A 47 27.54 1.17 -5.55
C LEU A 47 26.51 0.55 -6.50
N LEU A 48 25.26 1.02 -6.48
CA LEU A 48 24.30 0.66 -7.51
C LEU A 48 24.58 1.46 -8.80
N PRO A 49 24.54 0.83 -9.98
CA PRO A 49 24.92 1.46 -11.25
C PRO A 49 23.87 2.48 -11.74
N ARG A 50 24.35 3.53 -12.41
CA ARG A 50 23.53 4.51 -13.15
C ARG A 50 22.86 3.87 -14.37
N VAL A 51 21.57 4.13 -14.57
CA VAL A 51 20.81 3.75 -15.78
C VAL A 51 20.32 5.00 -16.51
N GLY A 52 20.45 4.98 -17.84
CA GLY A 52 20.10 6.07 -18.75
C GLY A 52 18.66 6.02 -19.29
N VAL A 53 18.28 7.11 -19.95
CA VAL A 53 16.97 7.37 -20.58
C VAL A 53 16.97 6.85 -22.03
N ALA A 54 15.87 6.25 -22.50
CA ALA A 54 15.69 5.90 -23.92
C ALA A 54 15.42 7.16 -24.78
N GLU A 55 15.95 7.19 -26.02
CA GLU A 55 15.92 8.36 -26.92
C GLU A 55 14.53 8.73 -27.48
N ASP A 56 13.47 7.97 -27.23
CA ASP A 56 12.15 8.16 -27.84
C ASP A 56 11.07 8.78 -26.91
N GLY A 57 11.43 9.08 -25.65
CA GLY A 57 10.51 9.69 -24.70
C GLY A 57 9.37 8.78 -24.24
N THR A 58 9.41 7.48 -24.55
CA THR A 58 8.50 6.51 -23.93
C THR A 58 9.02 6.14 -22.53
N PRO A 59 8.17 6.13 -21.48
CA PRO A 59 8.56 5.63 -20.19
C PRO A 59 8.96 4.16 -20.32
N VAL A 60 10.24 3.86 -20.11
CA VAL A 60 10.72 2.48 -20.02
C VAL A 60 10.20 1.91 -18.70
N PRO A 61 9.44 0.80 -18.70
CA PRO A 61 9.05 0.13 -17.47
C PRO A 61 10.29 -0.28 -16.68
N GLY A 62 10.36 0.10 -15.40
CA GLY A 62 11.34 -0.45 -14.46
C GLY A 62 12.59 0.38 -14.16
N VAL A 63 12.70 1.64 -14.57
CA VAL A 63 13.79 2.52 -14.10
C VAL A 63 13.25 3.54 -13.09
N VAL A 64 12.77 3.04 -11.96
CA VAL A 64 12.80 3.84 -10.73
C VAL A 64 14.28 3.88 -10.36
N GLY A 65 14.94 5.03 -10.59
CA GLY A 65 16.36 5.17 -10.28
C GLY A 65 16.61 4.73 -8.83
N ALA A 66 17.77 4.13 -8.56
CA ALA A 66 18.15 3.63 -7.23
C ALA A 66 18.06 4.69 -6.09
N ASP A 67 17.79 5.96 -6.42
CA ASP A 67 17.60 7.08 -5.49
C ASP A 67 16.13 7.56 -5.35
N ALA A 68 15.17 6.98 -6.07
CA ALA A 68 13.78 7.45 -6.08
C ALA A 68 12.96 6.73 -4.99
N LEU A 69 12.77 7.42 -3.86
CA LEU A 69 11.83 7.04 -2.81
C LEU A 69 10.38 7.19 -3.31
N ILE A 70 9.65 6.09 -3.40
CA ILE A 70 8.20 6.08 -3.62
C ILE A 70 7.54 5.67 -2.30
N VAL A 71 6.76 6.57 -1.70
CA VAL A 71 5.93 6.26 -0.54
C VAL A 71 4.49 6.49 -0.92
N VAL A 72 3.65 5.48 -0.72
CA VAL A 72 2.20 5.58 -0.89
C VAL A 72 1.54 5.34 0.45
N ASP A 73 0.90 6.39 0.95
CA ASP A 73 0.34 6.54 2.30
C ASP A 73 -1.13 7.01 2.25
N HIS A 74 -1.73 7.38 3.38
CA HIS A 74 -3.13 7.83 3.44
C HIS A 74 -3.42 9.07 2.58
N ARG A 75 -2.41 9.90 2.31
CA ARG A 75 -2.53 11.13 1.50
C ARG A 75 -2.56 10.80 0.02
N SER A 76 -1.86 9.73 -0.35
CA SER A 76 -1.75 9.25 -1.71
C SER A 76 -3.07 8.70 -2.26
N VAL A 77 -4.01 8.27 -1.39
CA VAL A 77 -5.33 7.76 -1.80
C VAL A 77 -6.09 8.77 -2.68
N ALA A 78 -6.03 10.06 -2.34
CA ALA A 78 -6.73 11.11 -3.09
C ALA A 78 -6.16 11.32 -4.50
N GLU A 79 -4.93 10.83 -4.76
CA GLU A 79 -4.29 10.92 -6.06
C GLU A 79 -4.84 9.91 -7.07
N PHE A 80 -5.58 8.89 -6.63
CA PHE A 80 -6.10 7.82 -7.50
C PHE A 80 -6.91 8.35 -8.69
N GLU A 81 -7.82 9.31 -8.44
CA GLU A 81 -8.66 9.90 -9.50
C GLU A 81 -7.86 10.85 -10.41
N LEU A 82 -6.60 11.15 -10.05
CA LEU A 82 -5.70 12.04 -10.78
C LEU A 82 -4.71 11.28 -11.68
N ILE A 83 -4.70 9.94 -11.63
CA ILE A 83 -3.80 9.13 -12.46
C ILE A 83 -4.20 9.29 -13.94
N PRO A 84 -3.32 9.84 -14.80
CA PRO A 84 -3.59 9.90 -16.24
C PRO A 84 -3.70 8.50 -16.85
N GLU A 85 -4.52 8.34 -17.90
CA GLU A 85 -4.78 7.03 -18.52
C GLU A 85 -3.51 6.38 -19.07
N GLU A 86 -2.52 7.14 -19.53
CA GLU A 86 -1.24 6.60 -19.97
C GLU A 86 -0.47 5.90 -18.84
N TYR A 87 -0.57 6.39 -17.60
CA TYR A 87 0.06 5.76 -16.44
C TYR A 87 -0.77 4.63 -15.86
N LEU A 88 -2.10 4.68 -15.96
CA LEU A 88 -2.95 3.49 -15.70
C LEU A 88 -2.63 2.37 -16.69
N ALA A 89 -2.47 2.71 -17.97
CA ALA A 89 -2.09 1.77 -19.02
C ALA A 89 -0.70 1.16 -18.79
N ALA A 90 0.27 1.98 -18.38
CA ALA A 90 1.60 1.50 -18.02
C ALA A 90 1.56 0.61 -16.76
N ALA A 91 0.81 1.00 -15.73
CA ALA A 91 0.66 0.23 -14.49
C ALA A 91 0.05 -1.15 -14.73
N ARG A 92 -1.05 -1.26 -15.49
CA ARG A 92 -1.67 -2.56 -15.79
C ARG A 92 -0.80 -3.49 -16.64
N ASN A 93 0.18 -2.95 -17.36
CA ASN A 93 1.14 -3.73 -18.14
C ASN A 93 2.30 -4.28 -17.29
N LEU A 94 2.50 -3.78 -16.06
CA LEU A 94 3.46 -4.37 -15.14
C LEU A 94 2.98 -5.76 -14.72
N ARG A 95 3.87 -6.75 -14.81
CA ARG A 95 3.61 -8.10 -14.34
C ARG A 95 4.03 -8.19 -12.88
N MET A 96 3.07 -8.46 -12.00
CA MET A 96 3.30 -8.41 -10.56
C MET A 96 2.89 -9.73 -9.91
N VAL A 97 3.63 -10.11 -8.86
CA VAL A 97 3.11 -10.98 -7.81
C VAL A 97 3.22 -10.29 -6.46
N PHE A 98 2.18 -10.41 -5.65
CA PHE A 98 2.20 -10.04 -4.24
C PHE A 98 1.56 -11.12 -3.39
N SER A 99 2.03 -11.29 -2.16
CA SER A 99 1.48 -12.28 -1.24
C SER A 99 1.25 -11.74 0.16
N ASP A 100 0.19 -12.25 0.78
CA ASP A 100 -0.13 -12.04 2.19
C ASP A 100 -1.18 -13.08 2.62
N ARG A 101 -1.62 -12.98 3.86
CA ARG A 101 -2.91 -13.46 4.38
C ARG A 101 -3.79 -12.27 4.76
N SER A 102 -5.04 -12.52 5.11
CA SER A 102 -5.90 -11.50 5.75
C SER A 102 -6.05 -10.22 4.92
N VAL A 103 -5.42 -9.11 5.32
CA VAL A 103 -5.60 -7.80 4.68
C VAL A 103 -5.09 -7.79 3.25
N GLY A 104 -3.97 -8.42 2.91
CA GLY A 104 -3.57 -8.51 1.50
C GLY A 104 -4.56 -9.29 0.63
N GLN A 105 -5.29 -10.28 1.16
CA GLN A 105 -6.41 -10.87 0.44
C GLN A 105 -7.54 -9.85 0.25
N ASN A 106 -7.84 -9.02 1.25
CA ASN A 106 -8.81 -7.95 1.09
C ASN A 106 -8.36 -6.90 0.07
N ILE A 107 -7.06 -6.55 0.01
CA ILE A 107 -6.51 -5.68 -1.04
C ILE A 107 -6.76 -6.31 -2.42
N ASN A 108 -6.45 -7.60 -2.59
CA ASN A 108 -6.73 -8.33 -3.84
C ASN A 108 -8.22 -8.28 -4.22
N GLU A 109 -9.13 -8.53 -3.28
CA GLU A 109 -10.58 -8.40 -3.50
C GLU A 109 -11.02 -6.96 -3.80
N GLY A 110 -10.35 -5.97 -3.20
CA GLY A 110 -10.61 -4.54 -3.42
C GLY A 110 -10.22 -4.10 -4.82
N LEU A 111 -9.10 -4.63 -5.32
CA LEU A 111 -8.69 -4.44 -6.71
C LEU A 111 -9.73 -5.01 -7.69
N ASP A 112 -10.35 -6.16 -7.38
CA ASP A 112 -11.45 -6.70 -8.19
C ASP A 112 -12.69 -5.81 -8.20
N CYS A 113 -12.98 -5.11 -7.10
CA CYS A 113 -14.11 -4.18 -7.06
C CYS A 113 -14.02 -3.11 -8.16
N LEU A 114 -12.81 -2.62 -8.46
CA LEU A 114 -12.58 -1.60 -9.48
C LEU A 114 -12.77 -2.12 -10.91
N THR A 115 -12.79 -3.44 -11.12
CA THR A 115 -12.95 -4.08 -12.43
C THR A 115 -14.41 -4.33 -12.84
N ALA A 116 -15.38 -4.00 -11.99
CA ALA A 116 -16.79 -4.22 -12.30
C ALA A 116 -17.25 -3.40 -13.53
N SER A 117 -18.26 -3.89 -14.26
CA SER A 117 -18.81 -3.19 -15.44
C SER A 117 -19.54 -1.88 -15.11
N SER A 118 -19.95 -1.74 -13.85
CA SER A 118 -20.61 -0.56 -13.26
C SER A 118 -20.62 -0.72 -11.75
N TRP A 119 -20.77 0.38 -11.01
CA TRP A 119 -20.82 0.34 -9.55
C TRP A 119 -21.92 -0.62 -9.04
N GLY A 120 -23.15 -0.49 -9.55
CA GLY A 120 -24.26 -1.38 -9.17
C GLY A 120 -24.04 -2.87 -9.48
N SER A 121 -23.19 -3.19 -10.48
CA SER A 121 -22.81 -4.57 -10.81
C SER A 121 -21.67 -5.13 -9.95
N ALA A 122 -20.95 -4.27 -9.21
CA ALA A 122 -19.87 -4.71 -8.33
C ALA A 122 -20.39 -5.69 -7.26
N PRO A 123 -19.56 -6.66 -6.84
CA PRO A 123 -19.92 -7.60 -5.78
C PRO A 123 -20.46 -6.90 -4.53
N ALA A 124 -21.36 -7.56 -3.79
CA ALA A 124 -21.92 -6.99 -2.56
C ALA A 124 -20.82 -6.61 -1.56
N SER A 125 -19.73 -7.37 -1.49
CA SER A 125 -18.55 -7.10 -0.66
C SER A 125 -17.78 -5.83 -1.03
N CYS A 126 -18.12 -5.16 -2.13
CA CYS A 126 -17.58 -3.86 -2.57
C CYS A 126 -18.52 -2.68 -2.28
N ARG A 127 -19.75 -2.95 -1.84
CA ARG A 127 -20.82 -1.96 -1.66
C ARG A 127 -21.42 -2.00 -0.26
N ARG A 128 -20.69 -2.53 0.71
CA ARG A 128 -21.14 -2.64 2.10
C ARG A 128 -20.53 -1.54 2.94
N ASP A 129 -21.37 -0.86 3.70
CA ASP A 129 -20.91 0.18 4.61
C ASP A 129 -21.95 0.45 5.71
N TYR A 130 -21.51 1.13 6.75
CA TYR A 130 -22.35 1.64 7.83
C TYR A 130 -23.36 2.66 7.31
N TYR A 131 -24.58 2.65 7.86
CA TYR A 131 -25.65 3.60 7.50
C TYR A 131 -26.18 4.39 8.70
N ASP A 132 -25.77 4.06 9.93
CA ASP A 132 -26.17 4.76 11.14
C ASP A 132 -25.02 4.83 12.16
N SER A 133 -25.24 5.57 13.25
CA SER A 133 -24.29 5.74 14.36
C SER A 133 -24.22 4.52 15.28
N ASN A 134 -25.04 3.50 15.06
CA ASN A 134 -25.04 2.27 15.86
C ASN A 134 -24.18 1.17 15.22
N TRP A 135 -23.37 1.53 14.22
CA TRP A 135 -22.52 0.59 13.47
C TRP A 135 -23.34 -0.52 12.80
N SER A 136 -24.58 -0.20 12.39
CA SER A 136 -25.34 -1.06 11.49
C SER A 136 -24.87 -0.84 10.06
N TRP A 137 -24.55 -1.92 9.35
CA TRP A 137 -24.14 -1.87 7.95
C TRP A 137 -25.16 -2.55 7.03
N LYS A 138 -25.20 -2.11 5.77
CA LYS A 138 -26.02 -2.72 4.73
C LYS A 138 -25.23 -2.82 3.43
N THR A 139 -25.73 -3.61 2.48
CA THR A 139 -25.27 -3.53 1.09
C THR A 139 -26.08 -2.44 0.39
N TYR A 140 -25.40 -1.39 -0.09
CA TYR A 140 -26.02 -0.30 -0.83
C TYR A 140 -26.30 -0.70 -2.28
N THR A 141 -27.41 -0.22 -2.83
CA THR A 141 -27.91 -0.54 -4.17
C THR A 141 -27.67 0.60 -5.17
N GLU A 142 -27.83 0.35 -6.46
CA GLU A 142 -27.77 1.43 -7.47
C GLU A 142 -28.84 2.50 -7.23
N ALA A 143 -30.00 2.12 -6.68
CA ALA A 143 -31.02 3.08 -6.27
C ALA A 143 -30.53 3.99 -5.13
N ASP A 144 -29.79 3.44 -4.15
CA ASP A 144 -29.15 4.25 -3.11
C ASP A 144 -28.11 5.22 -3.71
N ARG A 145 -27.33 4.78 -4.71
CA ARG A 145 -26.34 5.62 -5.41
C ARG A 145 -27.02 6.78 -6.14
N GLN A 146 -28.08 6.49 -6.89
CA GLN A 146 -28.87 7.49 -7.61
C GLN A 146 -29.56 8.48 -6.65
N ALA A 147 -29.93 8.03 -5.46
CA ALA A 147 -30.48 8.88 -4.41
C ALA A 147 -29.42 9.71 -3.66
N GLY A 148 -28.12 9.49 -3.92
CA GLY A 148 -27.03 10.23 -3.28
C GLY A 148 -26.81 9.88 -1.81
N VAL A 149 -27.23 8.69 -1.36
CA VAL A 149 -27.13 8.27 0.06
C VAL A 149 -25.99 7.27 0.32
N VAL A 150 -25.21 6.92 -0.70
CA VAL A 150 -24.05 6.03 -0.58
C VAL A 150 -22.88 6.80 0.04
N PRO A 151 -22.22 6.30 1.10
CA PRO A 151 -21.05 6.94 1.68
C PRO A 151 -19.90 7.08 0.69
N GLY A 152 -19.16 8.21 0.78
CA GLY A 152 -18.03 8.54 -0.09
C GLY A 152 -16.96 7.43 -0.17
N ARG A 153 -16.61 6.81 0.96
CA ARG A 153 -15.61 5.73 1.04
C ARG A 153 -15.89 4.48 0.21
N ILE A 154 -17.14 4.24 -0.17
CA ILE A 154 -17.50 3.13 -1.07
C ILE A 154 -17.97 3.62 -2.45
N LEU A 155 -17.82 4.91 -2.75
CA LEU A 155 -18.01 5.45 -4.09
C LEU A 155 -16.71 5.36 -4.91
N PHE A 156 -16.84 4.76 -6.07
CA PHE A 156 -15.79 4.63 -7.07
C PHE A 156 -16.45 4.45 -8.45
N GLU A 157 -15.73 4.81 -9.51
CA GLU A 157 -16.15 4.52 -10.88
C GLU A 157 -15.39 3.29 -11.38
N PRO A 158 -15.98 2.09 -11.35
CA PRO A 158 -15.30 0.91 -11.84
C PRO A 158 -15.30 0.88 -13.37
N ASP A 159 -14.26 0.26 -13.90
CA ASP A 159 -14.06 0.12 -15.34
C ASP A 159 -13.19 -1.12 -15.62
N PRO A 160 -13.74 -2.16 -16.27
CA PRO A 160 -13.03 -3.41 -16.51
C PRO A 160 -11.85 -3.28 -17.48
N VAL A 161 -11.81 -2.19 -18.26
CA VAL A 161 -10.73 -1.91 -19.20
C VAL A 161 -9.66 -1.07 -18.52
N ARG A 162 -10.05 0.03 -17.85
CA ARG A 162 -9.10 0.95 -17.21
C ARG A 162 -8.34 0.26 -16.08
N TYR A 163 -9.05 -0.49 -15.24
CA TYR A 163 -8.49 -1.18 -14.08
C TYR A 163 -8.26 -2.67 -14.33
N ASN A 164 -8.06 -3.09 -15.59
CA ASN A 164 -7.69 -4.46 -15.89
C ASN A 164 -6.37 -4.81 -15.18
N ARG A 165 -6.40 -5.75 -14.23
CA ARG A 165 -5.26 -6.19 -13.44
C ARG A 165 -4.81 -7.62 -13.75
N SER A 166 -5.11 -8.13 -14.95
CA SER A 166 -4.82 -9.54 -15.32
C SER A 166 -3.34 -9.92 -15.27
N ASN A 167 -2.43 -8.95 -15.24
CA ASN A 167 -0.99 -9.16 -15.07
C ASN A 167 -0.54 -9.18 -13.59
N TRP A 168 -1.46 -8.93 -12.64
CA TRP A 168 -1.18 -8.89 -11.21
C TRP A 168 -1.75 -10.14 -10.55
N GLU A 169 -0.86 -10.86 -9.89
CA GLU A 169 -1.18 -12.13 -9.25
C GLU A 169 -1.09 -11.98 -7.73
N PHE A 170 -2.13 -12.43 -7.04
CA PHE A 170 -2.12 -12.57 -5.60
C PHE A 170 -1.90 -14.03 -5.22
N GLU A 171 -0.96 -14.26 -4.32
CA GLU A 171 -0.70 -15.58 -3.76
C GLU A 171 -0.91 -15.58 -2.26
N PHE A 172 -1.83 -16.40 -1.78
CA PHE A 172 -2.05 -16.53 -0.34
C PHE A 172 -0.82 -17.17 0.31
N ARG A 173 -0.28 -16.53 1.35
CA ARG A 173 0.86 -17.01 2.15
C ARG A 173 0.61 -16.79 3.64
N MET A 174 1.09 -17.70 4.47
CA MET A 174 0.97 -17.62 5.93
C MET A 174 2.24 -18.14 6.60
N GLY A 175 2.55 -17.60 7.76
CA GLY A 175 3.70 -17.98 8.57
C GLY A 175 4.00 -16.90 9.61
N THR A 176 5.01 -17.16 10.43
CA THR A 176 5.71 -16.12 11.20
C THR A 176 6.41 -15.14 10.25
N TRP A 177 6.89 -14.00 10.77
CA TRP A 177 7.55 -13.01 9.93
C TRP A 177 8.83 -13.55 9.26
N SER A 178 9.57 -14.42 9.96
CA SER A 178 10.79 -15.03 9.43
C SER A 178 10.48 -16.13 8.41
N GLU A 179 9.46 -16.95 8.66
CA GLU A 179 9.00 -17.97 7.71
C GLU A 179 8.43 -17.35 6.42
N LEU A 180 7.72 -16.23 6.50
CA LEU A 180 7.24 -15.50 5.32
C LEU A 180 8.39 -14.91 4.50
N THR A 181 9.40 -14.34 5.17
CA THR A 181 10.60 -13.83 4.50
C THR A 181 11.38 -14.97 3.84
N GLN A 182 11.51 -16.10 4.53
CA GLN A 182 12.09 -17.32 3.98
C GLN A 182 11.32 -17.82 2.75
N ASP A 183 9.99 -17.95 2.85
CA ASP A 183 9.16 -18.42 1.75
C ASP A 183 9.24 -17.50 0.53
N PHE A 184 9.28 -16.18 0.76
CA PHE A 184 9.47 -15.21 -0.32
C PHE A 184 10.78 -15.47 -1.07
N ILE A 185 11.90 -15.55 -0.35
CA ILE A 185 13.25 -15.67 -0.92
C ILE A 185 13.47 -17.05 -1.56
N GLN A 186 12.96 -18.12 -0.95
CA GLN A 186 13.24 -19.50 -1.38
C GLN A 186 12.22 -20.04 -2.38
N ASN A 187 10.96 -19.58 -2.34
CA ASN A 187 9.87 -20.19 -3.10
C ASN A 187 9.14 -19.18 -3.99
N LEU A 188 8.49 -18.16 -3.42
CA LEU A 188 7.60 -17.27 -4.18
C LEU A 188 8.39 -16.48 -5.24
N ALA A 189 9.41 -15.74 -4.83
CA ALA A 189 10.17 -14.91 -5.75
C ALA A 189 10.89 -15.76 -6.81
N PRO A 190 11.58 -16.88 -6.50
CA PRO A 190 12.17 -17.76 -7.52
C PRO A 190 11.16 -18.34 -8.52
N ALA A 191 9.93 -18.63 -8.10
CA ALA A 191 8.89 -19.12 -9.01
C ALA A 191 8.43 -18.05 -10.03
N HIS A 192 8.59 -16.77 -9.69
CA HIS A 192 8.06 -15.64 -10.46
C HIS A 192 9.12 -14.72 -11.08
N VAL A 193 10.38 -14.84 -10.68
CA VAL A 193 11.46 -13.95 -11.15
C VAL A 193 11.67 -14.00 -12.67
N GLY A 194 11.37 -15.13 -13.31
CA GLY A 194 11.42 -15.25 -14.77
C GLY A 194 10.24 -14.61 -15.51
N SER A 195 9.11 -14.38 -14.83
CA SER A 195 7.83 -14.03 -15.46
C SER A 195 7.23 -12.71 -14.97
N LYS A 196 7.72 -12.14 -13.88
CA LYS A 196 7.23 -10.90 -13.28
C LYS A 196 8.31 -9.80 -13.28
N ASP A 197 7.84 -8.56 -13.28
CA ASP A 197 8.62 -7.32 -13.19
C ASP A 197 8.67 -6.82 -11.74
N VAL A 198 7.58 -7.02 -11.00
CA VAL A 198 7.40 -6.58 -9.61
C VAL A 198 7.14 -7.79 -8.72
N LEU A 199 7.93 -7.94 -7.65
CA LEU A 199 7.86 -9.03 -6.68
C LEU A 199 7.68 -8.46 -5.28
N SER A 200 6.72 -8.97 -4.52
CA SER A 200 6.51 -8.46 -3.17
C SER A 200 5.78 -9.42 -2.24
N TYR A 201 5.88 -9.15 -0.94
CA TYR A 201 5.11 -9.81 0.12
C TYR A 201 4.87 -8.82 1.26
N GLN A 202 3.81 -9.05 2.03
CA GLN A 202 3.41 -8.25 3.18
C GLN A 202 3.41 -9.11 4.45
N PHE A 203 3.62 -8.46 5.60
CA PHE A 203 3.30 -9.01 6.91
C PHE A 203 1.90 -8.55 7.37
N SER A 204 1.09 -9.44 7.93
CA SER A 204 -0.23 -9.06 8.45
C SER A 204 -0.17 -8.64 9.92
N TYR A 205 -1.28 -8.16 10.46
CA TYR A 205 -1.38 -7.73 11.87
C TYR A 205 -1.06 -8.88 12.86
N LEU A 206 -1.21 -10.13 12.41
CA LEU A 206 -0.87 -11.34 13.17
C LEU A 206 0.66 -11.55 13.30
N ASN A 207 1.48 -10.81 12.56
CA ASN A 207 2.95 -10.86 12.65
C ASN A 207 3.52 -9.81 13.61
N VAL A 208 2.68 -8.91 14.11
CA VAL A 208 3.02 -7.82 15.02
C VAL A 208 2.14 -7.83 16.27
N GLU A 209 1.68 -9.01 16.69
CA GLU A 209 0.98 -9.17 17.97
C GLU A 209 1.90 -8.85 19.16
N GLY A 210 1.34 -8.69 20.37
CA GLY A 210 2.06 -8.11 21.51
C GLY A 210 3.27 -8.91 22.00
N ASP A 211 3.37 -10.19 21.65
CA ASP A 211 4.50 -11.08 21.94
C ASP A 211 5.43 -11.28 20.75
N SER A 212 5.20 -10.60 19.62
CA SER A 212 6.07 -10.68 18.44
C SER A 212 7.42 -10.01 18.70
N ASP A 213 8.49 -10.69 18.30
CA ASP A 213 9.87 -10.19 18.33
C ASP A 213 10.28 -9.46 17.04
N ILE A 214 9.35 -9.26 16.09
CA ILE A 214 9.66 -8.69 14.77
C ILE A 214 10.31 -7.30 14.83
N ALA A 215 9.96 -6.50 15.84
CA ALA A 215 10.50 -5.16 16.07
C ALA A 215 11.74 -5.15 16.97
N ASP A 216 12.14 -6.31 17.53
CA ASP A 216 13.25 -6.38 18.48
C ASP A 216 14.57 -5.94 17.81
N PRO A 217 15.31 -4.97 18.38
CA PRO A 217 16.50 -4.41 17.73
C PRO A 217 17.68 -5.39 17.67
N ALA A 218 17.66 -6.50 18.41
CA ALA A 218 18.72 -7.49 18.46
C ALA A 218 18.39 -8.78 17.70
N SER A 219 17.12 -9.10 17.50
CA SER A 219 16.65 -10.40 16.98
C SER A 219 15.41 -10.36 16.08
N GLY A 220 14.90 -9.15 15.79
CA GLY A 220 13.78 -8.91 14.89
C GLY A 220 14.18 -8.83 13.42
N PHE A 221 13.25 -8.38 12.58
CA PHE A 221 13.41 -8.36 11.11
C PHE A 221 14.52 -7.42 10.61
N PHE A 222 14.83 -6.36 11.37
CA PHE A 222 15.93 -5.44 11.03
C PHE A 222 17.25 -5.77 11.75
N ALA A 223 17.29 -6.84 12.54
CA ALA A 223 18.54 -7.41 13.03
C ALA A 223 19.17 -8.33 11.97
N ASN A 224 20.48 -8.58 12.06
CA ASN A 224 21.17 -9.55 11.21
C ASN A 224 21.27 -10.87 11.97
N ASN A 225 20.36 -11.78 11.67
CA ASN A 225 20.17 -13.05 12.35
C ASN A 225 20.94 -14.16 11.63
N GLY A 226 21.52 -15.09 12.38
CA GLY A 226 22.20 -16.25 11.79
C GLY A 226 21.28 -17.44 11.54
N ASP A 227 20.07 -17.41 12.10
CA ASP A 227 19.13 -18.53 12.20
C ASP A 227 17.70 -18.18 11.74
N LYS A 228 17.44 -16.93 11.35
CA LYS A 228 16.17 -16.45 10.80
C LYS A 228 16.41 -15.70 9.50
N TYR A 229 15.42 -15.73 8.60
CA TYR A 229 15.42 -14.89 7.41
C TYR A 229 14.92 -13.48 7.75
N ASP A 230 15.71 -12.48 7.39
CA ASP A 230 15.47 -11.07 7.76
C ASP A 230 15.76 -10.10 6.61
N ILE A 231 15.83 -8.79 6.91
CA ILE A 231 16.09 -7.76 5.90
C ILE A 231 17.42 -7.94 5.17
N TYR A 232 18.47 -8.46 5.83
CA TYR A 232 19.78 -8.65 5.21
C TYR A 232 19.74 -9.75 4.16
N ASP A 233 18.96 -10.81 4.39
CA ASP A 233 18.73 -11.86 3.39
C ASP A 233 17.90 -11.34 2.21
N LEU A 234 16.88 -10.52 2.50
CA LEU A 234 16.06 -9.89 1.48
C LEU A 234 16.90 -8.93 0.62
N GLU A 235 17.74 -8.08 1.23
CA GLU A 235 18.69 -7.22 0.52
C GLU A 235 19.63 -8.02 -0.37
N ALA A 236 20.17 -9.13 0.14
CA ALA A 236 21.06 -10.00 -0.64
C ALA A 236 20.33 -10.63 -1.83
N TYR A 237 19.05 -10.98 -1.69
CA TYR A 237 18.21 -11.46 -2.79
C TYR A 237 17.92 -10.35 -3.80
N MET A 238 17.53 -9.15 -3.34
CA MET A 238 17.28 -7.98 -4.19
C MET A 238 18.51 -7.61 -5.02
N ALA A 239 19.71 -7.66 -4.43
CA ALA A 239 20.97 -7.37 -5.10
C ALA A 239 21.30 -8.38 -6.23
N GLN A 240 20.79 -9.62 -6.14
CA GLN A 240 20.94 -10.64 -7.19
C GLN A 240 19.94 -10.44 -8.35
N HIS A 241 18.92 -9.61 -8.15
CA HIS A 241 17.83 -9.37 -9.10
C HIS A 241 17.63 -7.87 -9.38
N PRO A 242 18.68 -7.15 -9.87
CA PRO A 242 18.61 -5.70 -10.08
C PRO A 242 17.67 -5.29 -11.21
N ASP A 243 17.19 -6.23 -12.03
CA ASP A 243 16.17 -6.00 -13.05
C ASP A 243 14.73 -6.05 -12.52
N LYS A 244 14.56 -6.33 -11.21
CA LYS A 244 13.26 -6.44 -10.56
C LYS A 244 12.96 -5.27 -9.65
N VAL A 245 11.67 -5.02 -9.49
CA VAL A 245 11.13 -4.07 -8.53
C VAL A 245 10.63 -4.82 -7.30
N PHE A 246 11.07 -4.40 -6.12
CA PHE A 246 10.60 -4.91 -4.84
C PHE A 246 9.86 -3.82 -4.08
N ILE A 247 8.72 -4.17 -3.50
CA ILE A 247 7.90 -3.27 -2.68
C ILE A 247 8.03 -3.71 -1.23
N LEU A 248 8.35 -2.75 -0.36
CA LEU A 248 8.30 -2.87 1.08
C LEU A 248 6.90 -2.46 1.58
N TRP A 249 6.46 -3.07 2.67
CA TRP A 249 5.13 -2.87 3.24
C TRP A 249 5.24 -2.61 4.73
N THR A 250 4.54 -1.60 5.23
CA THR A 250 4.15 -1.65 6.65
C THR A 250 3.12 -2.77 6.84
N THR A 251 3.02 -3.31 8.05
CA THR A 251 2.02 -4.34 8.33
C THR A 251 0.62 -3.78 8.21
N SER A 252 -0.37 -4.63 7.96
CA SER A 252 -1.74 -4.26 8.30
C SER A 252 -1.88 -4.09 9.82
N LEU A 253 -2.88 -3.32 10.25
CA LEU A 253 -3.23 -3.11 11.65
C LEU A 253 -4.53 -3.83 12.01
N ALA A 254 -4.73 -4.04 13.30
CA ALA A 254 -5.98 -4.57 13.82
C ALA A 254 -6.51 -3.67 14.93
N ARG A 255 -7.80 -3.80 15.24
CA ARG A 255 -8.54 -2.77 15.97
C ARG A 255 -8.23 -2.74 17.47
N SER A 256 -8.35 -3.87 18.18
CA SER A 256 -8.05 -3.95 19.62
C SER A 256 -6.60 -4.26 19.95
N ILE A 257 -5.85 -4.76 18.97
CA ILE A 257 -4.44 -5.17 19.12
C ILE A 257 -3.48 -4.16 18.51
N GLY A 258 -3.77 -2.86 18.60
CA GLY A 258 -2.73 -1.85 18.39
C GLY A 258 -1.59 -2.15 19.38
N THR A 259 -0.44 -2.58 18.89
CA THR A 259 0.66 -3.04 19.75
C THR A 259 1.86 -2.13 19.60
N GLU A 260 2.71 -2.12 20.64
CA GLU A 260 4.01 -1.47 20.55
C GLU A 260 4.87 -2.11 19.46
N ALA A 261 4.83 -3.45 19.32
CA ALA A 261 5.51 -4.16 18.25
C ALA A 261 5.07 -3.69 16.85
N ALA A 262 3.76 -3.48 16.62
CA ALA A 262 3.25 -2.96 15.36
C ALA A 262 3.71 -1.51 15.11
N ARG A 263 3.65 -0.65 16.14
CA ARG A 263 4.11 0.74 16.05
C ARG A 263 5.60 0.78 15.70
N GLU A 264 6.43 0.11 16.48
CA GLU A 264 7.88 0.09 16.34
C GLU A 264 8.33 -0.52 15.02
N PHE A 265 7.78 -1.68 14.62
CA PHE A 265 8.13 -2.31 13.35
C PHE A 265 7.76 -1.43 12.15
N ASN A 266 6.57 -0.81 12.16
CA ASN A 266 6.14 0.05 11.06
C ASN A 266 6.97 1.34 10.99
N GLU A 267 7.38 1.90 12.13
CA GLU A 267 8.36 3.00 12.20
C GLU A 267 9.73 2.58 11.66
N GLN A 268 10.22 1.38 12.01
CA GLN A 268 11.47 0.83 11.48
C GLN A 268 11.41 0.63 9.96
N MET A 269 10.31 0.10 9.43
CA MET A 269 10.09 -0.09 7.99
C MET A 269 10.09 1.24 7.23
N ARG A 270 9.38 2.25 7.74
CA ARG A 270 9.39 3.60 7.17
C ARG A 270 10.79 4.22 7.18
N ALA A 271 11.48 4.13 8.31
CA ALA A 271 12.84 4.66 8.46
C ALA A 271 13.82 3.96 7.51
N TYR A 272 13.70 2.64 7.36
CA TYR A 272 14.52 1.84 6.47
C TYR A 272 14.29 2.22 5.00
N ALA A 273 13.03 2.32 4.55
CA ALA A 273 12.70 2.74 3.18
C ALA A 273 13.24 4.15 2.88
N ALA A 274 13.08 5.09 3.82
CA ALA A 274 13.60 6.45 3.68
C ALA A 274 15.13 6.50 3.63
N ALA A 275 15.82 5.66 4.40
CA ALA A 275 17.28 5.67 4.51
C ALA A 275 17.99 5.00 3.32
N ASN A 276 17.38 3.96 2.73
CA ASN A 276 18.02 3.15 1.70
C ASN A 276 17.55 3.47 0.28
N GLY A 277 16.50 4.30 0.14
CA GLY A 277 15.78 4.43 -1.12
C GLY A 277 14.96 3.17 -1.38
N GLY A 278 13.70 3.33 -1.76
CA GLY A 278 12.84 2.17 -1.95
C GLY A 278 11.40 2.54 -2.24
N ILE A 279 10.60 1.52 -2.46
CA ILE A 279 9.17 1.64 -2.73
C ILE A 279 8.45 1.10 -1.50
N LEU A 280 7.75 1.98 -0.78
CA LEU A 280 6.98 1.66 0.41
C LEU A 280 5.49 1.83 0.14
N PHE A 281 4.73 0.76 0.36
CA PHE A 281 3.28 0.83 0.48
C PHE A 281 2.91 0.81 1.97
N ASP A 282 2.46 1.97 2.48
CA ASP A 282 2.25 2.17 3.90
C ASP A 282 0.81 1.82 4.31
N VAL A 283 0.52 0.51 4.33
CA VAL A 283 -0.80 -0.03 4.72
C VAL A 283 -1.20 0.44 6.11
N ALA A 284 -0.28 0.39 7.08
CA ALA A 284 -0.54 0.83 8.45
C ALA A 284 -1.02 2.28 8.50
N ASP A 285 -0.36 3.17 7.75
CA ASP A 285 -0.76 4.58 7.69
C ASP A 285 -2.12 4.77 6.99
N ILE A 286 -2.38 4.05 5.89
CA ILE A 286 -3.66 4.12 5.17
C ILE A 286 -4.83 3.63 6.05
N GLU A 287 -4.64 2.56 6.81
CA GLU A 287 -5.66 1.95 7.67
C GLU A 287 -5.92 2.75 8.96
N SER A 288 -4.89 3.43 9.48
CA SER A 288 -4.98 4.23 10.70
C SER A 288 -5.34 5.69 10.48
N HIS A 289 -5.78 6.07 9.27
CA HIS A 289 -6.28 7.40 8.99
C HIS A 289 -7.62 7.36 8.27
N ARG A 290 -8.57 8.15 8.80
CA ARG A 290 -9.87 8.39 8.16
C ARG A 290 -9.69 9.09 6.81
N GLU A 291 -10.76 9.16 6.03
CA GLU A 291 -10.77 9.91 4.76
C GLU A 291 -10.44 11.40 4.94
N THR A 292 -10.74 11.94 6.11
CA THR A 292 -10.43 13.31 6.52
C THR A 292 -8.96 13.51 6.90
N GLY A 293 -8.17 12.45 7.00
CA GLY A 293 -6.80 12.47 7.51
C GLY A 293 -6.69 12.47 9.03
N GLU A 294 -7.80 12.28 9.75
CA GLU A 294 -7.77 12.13 11.21
C GLU A 294 -7.21 10.75 11.58
N PRO A 295 -6.26 10.66 12.52
CA PRO A 295 -5.68 9.39 12.93
C PRO A 295 -6.67 8.57 13.78
N CYS A 296 -6.52 7.25 13.73
CA CYS A 296 -7.21 6.27 14.54
C CYS A 296 -6.20 5.54 15.43
N TYR A 297 -6.52 5.46 16.70
CA TYR A 297 -5.73 4.76 17.69
C TYR A 297 -6.46 3.52 18.17
N ASP A 298 -5.77 2.68 18.93
CA ASP A 298 -6.37 1.52 19.57
C ASP A 298 -7.59 1.90 20.44
N ASN A 299 -8.28 0.89 20.94
CA ASN A 299 -9.52 1.03 21.71
C ASN A 299 -9.31 1.23 23.22
N ARG A 300 -8.06 1.46 23.64
CA ARG A 300 -7.69 1.94 24.97
C ARG A 300 -7.57 3.46 24.90
N ASP A 301 -8.54 4.07 24.23
CA ASP A 301 -8.75 5.50 24.02
C ASP A 301 -10.00 6.02 24.78
N GLY A 302 -10.65 5.14 25.55
CA GLY A 302 -11.89 5.43 26.27
C GLY A 302 -13.13 5.59 25.39
N VAL A 303 -13.05 5.19 24.11
CA VAL A 303 -14.16 5.22 23.16
C VAL A 303 -14.83 3.85 23.09
N GLN A 304 -16.15 3.82 23.16
CA GLN A 304 -16.91 2.58 23.03
C GLN A 304 -17.07 2.18 21.55
N TYR A 305 -16.72 0.94 21.26
CA TYR A 305 -16.89 0.31 19.96
C TYR A 305 -17.88 -0.83 20.07
N CYS A 306 -18.79 -0.94 19.11
CA CYS A 306 -19.81 -1.98 19.10
C CYS A 306 -19.96 -2.57 17.71
N THR A 307 -20.03 -3.89 17.64
CA THR A 307 -20.46 -4.60 16.44
C THR A 307 -21.98 -4.61 16.34
N THR A 308 -22.49 -4.84 15.13
CA THR A 308 -23.93 -5.01 14.87
C THR A 308 -24.54 -6.17 15.68
N ASN A 309 -23.74 -7.14 16.12
CA ASN A 309 -24.18 -8.28 16.93
C ASN A 309 -24.20 -7.98 18.44
N GLY A 310 -23.91 -6.74 18.84
CA GLY A 310 -23.94 -6.30 20.24
C GLY A 310 -22.67 -6.61 21.05
N ALA A 311 -21.64 -7.19 20.43
CA ALA A 311 -20.32 -7.25 21.07
C ALA A 311 -19.76 -5.83 21.10
N CYS A 312 -19.50 -5.32 22.30
CA CYS A 312 -18.92 -4.00 22.50
C CYS A 312 -17.66 -4.08 23.34
N GLU A 313 -16.77 -3.13 23.11
CA GLU A 313 -15.51 -2.98 23.81
C GLU A 313 -15.29 -1.50 24.11
N ASN A 314 -14.78 -1.21 25.31
CA ASN A 314 -14.45 0.13 25.76
C ASN A 314 -13.41 -0.04 26.86
N HIS A 315 -12.14 -0.17 26.48
CA HIS A 315 -11.08 -0.31 27.46
C HIS A 315 -10.75 1.05 28.07
N ALA A 316 -10.27 1.01 29.31
CA ALA A 316 -9.81 2.23 29.97
C ALA A 316 -8.63 2.83 29.19
N ASP A 317 -8.62 4.16 29.09
CA ASP A 317 -7.52 4.90 28.49
C ASP A 317 -6.21 4.61 29.24
N ASP A 318 -5.26 3.97 28.54
CA ASP A 318 -3.95 3.63 29.10
C ASP A 318 -2.90 4.74 28.87
N GLY A 319 -3.30 5.82 28.21
CA GLY A 319 -2.47 6.98 27.88
C GLY A 319 -1.58 6.78 26.66
N LEU A 320 -1.72 5.68 25.92
CA LEU A 320 -0.94 5.38 24.73
C LEU A 320 -1.79 5.58 23.46
N ASN A 321 -1.24 6.30 22.49
CA ASN A 321 -1.85 6.49 21.18
C ASN A 321 -1.23 5.53 20.16
N LEU A 322 -1.47 4.23 20.32
CA LEU A 322 -0.96 3.23 19.38
C LEU A 322 -1.82 3.21 18.11
N PRO A 323 -1.23 3.34 16.90
CA PRO A 323 -2.00 3.30 15.66
C PRO A 323 -2.80 2.01 15.53
N ALA A 324 -4.06 2.12 15.14
CA ALA A 324 -4.91 0.98 14.85
C ALA A 324 -5.78 1.28 13.62
N ILE A 325 -6.30 0.22 13.00
CA ILE A 325 -7.27 0.36 11.92
C ILE A 325 -8.48 1.18 12.38
N CYS A 326 -8.92 2.13 11.54
CA CYS A 326 -10.12 2.90 11.82
C CYS A 326 -11.37 2.02 11.89
N GLN A 327 -12.23 2.30 12.87
CA GLN A 327 -13.45 1.52 13.12
C GLN A 327 -14.38 1.42 11.92
N ASP A 328 -14.46 2.46 11.10
CA ASP A 328 -15.31 2.47 9.90
C ASP A 328 -14.78 1.58 8.77
N TYR A 329 -13.59 0.98 8.93
CA TYR A 329 -12.97 0.09 7.95
C TYR A 329 -13.13 -1.40 8.28
N THR A 330 -13.52 -1.75 9.51
CA THR A 330 -13.69 -3.14 9.94
C THR A 330 -14.88 -3.32 10.85
N THR A 331 -15.52 -4.49 10.76
CA THR A 331 -16.52 -4.93 11.75
C THR A 331 -15.93 -5.80 12.85
N GLU A 332 -14.64 -6.12 12.75
CA GLU A 332 -13.94 -6.92 13.74
C GLU A 332 -13.52 -6.05 14.92
N VAL A 333 -13.71 -6.58 16.12
CA VAL A 333 -13.33 -5.92 17.38
C VAL A 333 -11.82 -6.08 17.58
N ASP A 334 -11.31 -7.31 17.37
CA ASP A 334 -9.91 -7.63 17.61
C ASP A 334 -9.07 -7.81 16.36
N GLY A 335 -9.70 -7.99 15.21
CA GLY A 335 -9.02 -8.25 13.96
C GLY A 335 -8.83 -7.01 13.09
N GLY A 336 -8.31 -7.24 11.89
CA GLY A 336 -8.01 -6.22 10.90
C GLY A 336 -8.67 -6.45 9.54
N HIS A 337 -9.55 -7.43 9.39
CA HIS A 337 -10.10 -7.74 8.06
C HIS A 337 -11.03 -6.64 7.53
N LEU A 338 -10.86 -6.33 6.24
CA LEU A 338 -11.60 -5.31 5.49
C LEU A 338 -12.73 -5.94 4.63
N GLY A 339 -13.29 -7.05 5.10
CA GLY A 339 -14.18 -7.92 4.32
C GLY A 339 -15.67 -7.61 4.47
N ALA A 340 -16.10 -7.19 5.66
CA ALA A 340 -17.52 -7.02 5.98
C ALA A 340 -18.07 -5.67 5.48
N VAL A 341 -17.37 -4.58 5.79
CA VAL A 341 -17.56 -3.26 5.19
C VAL A 341 -16.41 -3.00 4.22
N SER A 342 -16.66 -2.19 3.19
CA SER A 342 -15.78 -2.09 2.03
C SER A 342 -14.87 -0.87 2.06
N GLY A 343 -15.09 0.11 2.95
CA GLY A 343 -14.40 1.41 2.93
C GLY A 343 -12.87 1.30 2.93
N GLY A 344 -12.30 0.63 3.94
CA GLY A 344 -10.84 0.46 4.02
C GLY A 344 -10.26 -0.36 2.85
N LYS A 345 -10.98 -1.39 2.40
CA LYS A 345 -10.58 -2.20 1.24
C LYS A 345 -10.52 -1.39 -0.06
N ILE A 346 -11.54 -0.56 -0.33
CA ILE A 346 -11.55 0.31 -1.51
C ILE A 346 -10.44 1.36 -1.39
N ARG A 347 -10.20 1.89 -0.18
CA ARG A 347 -9.12 2.85 0.09
C ARG A 347 -7.74 2.27 -0.26
N LEU A 348 -7.43 1.07 0.22
CA LEU A 348 -6.17 0.39 -0.10
C LEU A 348 -6.08 0.03 -1.59
N ALA A 349 -7.16 -0.41 -2.22
CA ALA A 349 -7.16 -0.70 -3.65
C ALA A 349 -6.84 0.54 -4.50
N LYS A 350 -7.42 1.70 -4.17
CA LYS A 350 -7.12 2.99 -4.82
C LYS A 350 -5.65 3.38 -4.62
N ALA A 351 -5.14 3.29 -3.39
CA ALA A 351 -3.74 3.56 -3.10
C ALA A 351 -2.79 2.61 -3.86
N PHE A 352 -3.16 1.34 -3.99
CA PHE A 352 -2.35 0.35 -4.71
C PHE A 352 -2.23 0.68 -6.21
N TRP A 353 -3.30 1.20 -6.84
CA TRP A 353 -3.21 1.73 -8.20
C TRP A 353 -2.29 2.94 -8.30
N VAL A 354 -2.31 3.84 -7.31
CA VAL A 354 -1.36 4.96 -7.23
C VAL A 354 0.07 4.43 -7.19
N LEU A 355 0.36 3.46 -6.31
CA LEU A 355 1.66 2.80 -6.20
C LEU A 355 2.13 2.24 -7.54
N MET A 356 1.29 1.45 -8.21
CA MET A 356 1.65 0.83 -9.48
C MET A 356 1.83 1.86 -10.60
N ALA A 357 1.07 2.96 -10.59
CA ALA A 357 1.28 4.09 -11.49
C ALA A 357 2.62 4.80 -11.23
N ARG A 358 3.00 5.02 -9.95
CA ARG A 358 4.31 5.58 -9.59
C ARG A 358 5.46 4.67 -10.05
N ILE A 359 5.35 3.36 -9.85
CA ILE A 359 6.33 2.37 -10.33
C ILE A 359 6.42 2.39 -11.86
N ALA A 360 5.29 2.60 -12.55
CA ALA A 360 5.23 2.74 -13.99
C ALA A 360 5.72 4.11 -14.52
N GLY A 361 6.26 4.96 -13.64
CA GLY A 361 6.90 6.23 -14.00
C GLY A 361 6.02 7.47 -13.84
N TRP A 362 4.86 7.36 -13.19
CA TRP A 362 4.03 8.53 -12.89
C TRP A 362 4.72 9.42 -11.84
N PRO A 363 5.06 10.68 -12.14
CA PRO A 363 5.74 11.57 -11.19
C PRO A 363 4.77 12.15 -10.14
N GLY A 364 3.49 11.80 -10.21
CA GLY A 364 2.43 12.31 -9.35
C GLY A 364 1.70 13.53 -9.90
N PRO A 365 0.66 13.97 -9.18
CA PRO A 365 -0.10 15.15 -9.59
C PRO A 365 0.79 16.39 -9.63
N GLY A 366 0.62 17.21 -10.68
CA GLY A 366 1.33 18.48 -10.85
C GLY A 366 2.75 18.38 -11.41
N ASN A 367 3.31 17.17 -11.55
CA ASN A 367 4.65 16.94 -12.09
C ASN A 367 4.66 16.35 -13.50
N THR A 368 3.49 16.23 -14.15
CA THR A 368 3.43 15.84 -15.56
C THR A 368 4.20 16.90 -16.37
N PRO A 369 5.23 16.53 -17.15
CA PRO A 369 5.90 17.50 -17.99
C PRO A 369 4.84 18.15 -18.88
N THR A 370 4.71 19.47 -18.76
CA THR A 370 3.88 20.25 -19.68
C THR A 370 4.31 19.85 -21.08
N PRO A 371 3.39 19.41 -21.97
CA PRO A 371 3.77 19.09 -23.34
C PRO A 371 4.47 20.34 -23.88
N THR A 372 5.76 20.21 -24.18
CA THR A 372 6.52 21.31 -24.77
C THR A 372 5.75 21.69 -26.02
N PRO A 373 5.24 22.94 -26.14
CA PRO A 373 4.57 23.35 -27.36
C PRO A 373 5.55 23.12 -28.49
N THR A 374 5.23 22.17 -29.36
CA THR A 374 6.04 21.86 -30.53
C THR A 374 6.13 23.14 -31.34
N SER A 375 7.24 23.87 -31.20
CA SER A 375 7.62 24.94 -32.13
C SER A 375 8.06 24.28 -33.43
N GLY A 376 7.12 23.62 -34.08
CA GLY A 376 7.20 23.19 -35.47
C GLY A 376 6.49 24.23 -36.31
N THR A 377 7.13 25.39 -36.51
CA THR A 377 6.85 26.14 -37.74
C THR A 377 7.37 25.26 -38.88
N PRO A 378 6.53 24.80 -39.83
CA PRO A 378 7.01 24.04 -40.97
C PRO A 378 8.00 24.91 -41.75
N PRO A 379 9.15 24.38 -42.20
CA PRO A 379 10.01 25.13 -43.10
C PRO A 379 9.24 25.41 -44.39
N ALA A 380 9.18 26.68 -44.78
CA ALA A 380 8.58 27.11 -46.03
C ALA A 380 9.19 26.32 -47.19
N THR A 381 8.36 25.52 -47.85
CA THR A 381 8.76 24.77 -49.05
C THR A 381 8.84 25.74 -50.21
N ASN A 382 10.07 26.14 -50.57
CA ASN A 382 10.34 26.90 -51.79
C ASN A 382 10.01 26.02 -53.01
N THR A 383 8.80 26.19 -53.56
CA THR A 383 8.41 25.62 -54.84
C THR A 383 8.92 26.55 -55.96
N PRO A 384 9.75 26.09 -56.90
CA PRO A 384 10.17 26.92 -58.03
C PRO A 384 8.98 27.13 -58.97
N THR A 385 8.61 28.40 -59.17
CA THR A 385 7.54 28.82 -60.07
C THR A 385 7.98 28.58 -61.52
N ARG A 386 7.28 27.67 -62.22
CA ARG A 386 7.47 27.44 -63.65
C ARG A 386 6.82 28.58 -64.45
N VAL A 387 7.63 29.29 -65.21
CA VAL A 387 7.25 30.34 -66.16
C VAL A 387 6.39 29.77 -67.28
N PRO A 388 5.20 30.34 -67.60
CA PRO A 388 4.46 29.97 -68.79
C PRO A 388 5.05 30.67 -70.02
N THR A 389 5.43 29.88 -71.03
CA THR A 389 5.74 30.37 -72.38
C THR A 389 4.46 30.26 -73.21
N VAL A 390 3.92 31.39 -73.68
CA VAL A 390 2.92 31.41 -74.75
C VAL A 390 3.36 32.47 -75.75
N THR A 391 3.59 32.00 -76.97
CA THR A 391 4.04 32.76 -78.14
C THR A 391 2.86 33.44 -78.83
N ASP A 392 3.08 34.68 -79.25
CA ASP A 392 2.19 35.57 -80.00
C ASP A 392 1.53 34.95 -81.24
N THR A 393 0.31 35.41 -81.56
CA THR A 393 -0.03 35.94 -82.90
C THR A 393 -1.24 36.90 -82.80
N PRO A 394 -1.26 38.05 -83.49
CA PRO A 394 -2.22 39.14 -83.26
C PRO A 394 -3.34 39.23 -84.32
N ALA A 395 -4.40 39.97 -83.93
CA ALA A 395 -5.01 41.09 -84.66
C ALA A 395 -6.53 41.05 -84.87
N ALA A 396 -7.09 42.27 -84.76
CA ALA A 396 -8.40 42.78 -85.18
C ALA A 396 -9.66 42.40 -84.40
N ARG A 397 -10.65 43.28 -84.20
CA ARG A 397 -10.74 44.74 -84.01
C ARG A 397 -12.21 45.00 -83.61
N VAL A 398 -12.42 45.86 -82.61
CA VAL A 398 -13.51 46.86 -82.45
C VAL A 398 -14.98 46.35 -82.48
N PHE A 399 -15.75 46.58 -81.40
CA PHE A 399 -16.78 47.63 -81.32
C PHE A 399 -17.51 47.61 -79.97
N VAL A 400 -17.59 48.81 -79.38
CA VAL A 400 -18.43 49.20 -78.23
C VAL A 400 -19.75 49.75 -78.78
N PRO A 401 -20.91 49.51 -78.14
CA PRO A 401 -21.65 50.61 -77.51
C PRO A 401 -22.20 50.20 -76.13
N LEU A 402 -21.93 50.99 -75.08
CA LEU A 402 -22.76 52.06 -74.52
C LEU A 402 -24.12 51.64 -73.93
N ILE A 403 -24.25 51.95 -72.63
CA ILE A 403 -25.35 52.70 -72.00
C ILE A 403 -26.52 51.93 -71.32
N GLN A 404 -26.52 52.15 -70.00
CA GLN A 404 -27.61 52.59 -69.10
C GLN A 404 -28.42 51.60 -68.25
N ARG A 405 -28.31 51.97 -66.95
CA ARG A 405 -29.17 51.80 -65.78
C ARG A 405 -29.04 50.51 -64.99
#